data_AF-A0ABD5VHI0-F1
#
_entry.id   AF-A0ABD5VHI0-F1
#
_cell.length_a   1.000
_cell.length_b   1.000
_cell.length_c   1.000
_cell.angle_alpha   90.00
_cell.angle_beta   90.00
_cell.angle_gamma   90.00
#
_symmetry.space_group_name_H-M   'P 1'
#
loop_
_entity.id
_entity.type
_entity.pdbx_description
1 polymer ?
#
loop_
_entity_poly.entity_id
_entity_poly.type
_entity_poly.pdbx_seq_one_letter_code
_entity_poly.pdbx_strand_id
1 'polypeptide(L)'
;MSSTATATSSSETKTVYILALADDTYYVGATNQLARRLRQHRDGHGAKWTQRHEVVELAAFNANLSRWQAVEKETTLRMMAAYGWRNVRGGPWTQRDLSSPPAALDQ
;
A
#
# COMPACT_ATOMS: atom_id res chain seq x y z
N MET A 1 -39.62 2.36 -28.29
CA MET A 1 -39.20 2.68 -26.92
C MET A 1 -38.01 1.79 -26.59
N SER A 2 -36.78 2.24 -26.85
CA SER A 2 -35.57 1.47 -26.56
C SER A 2 -35.08 1.80 -25.15
N SER A 3 -35.35 0.89 -24.22
CA SER A 3 -34.79 0.95 -22.88
C SER A 3 -33.32 0.55 -22.91
N THR A 4 -32.42 1.51 -22.73
CA THR A 4 -31.00 1.24 -22.46
C THR A 4 -30.87 1.00 -20.95
N ALA A 5 -30.62 -0.24 -20.55
CA ALA A 5 -30.24 -0.56 -19.18
C ALA A 5 -28.82 -0.04 -18.95
N THR A 6 -28.68 0.97 -18.10
CA THR A 6 -27.41 1.45 -17.56
C THR A 6 -26.78 0.33 -16.73
N ALA A 7 -25.65 -0.21 -17.18
CA ALA A 7 -24.84 -1.13 -16.38
C ALA A 7 -24.26 -0.37 -15.17
N THR A 8 -24.75 -0.67 -13.97
CA THR A 8 -24.18 -0.19 -12.72
C THR A 8 -22.79 -0.82 -12.54
N SER A 9 -21.74 -0.08 -12.90
CA SER A 9 -20.35 -0.45 -12.59
C SER A 9 -20.17 -0.45 -11.05
N SER A 10 -20.08 -1.62 -10.44
CA SER A 10 -19.70 -1.76 -9.04
C SER A 10 -18.27 -1.26 -8.85
N SER A 11 -18.07 -0.20 -8.06
CA SER A 11 -16.72 0.31 -7.78
C SER A 11 -15.92 -0.75 -7.01
N GLU A 12 -14.76 -1.17 -7.53
CA GLU A 12 -13.89 -2.14 -6.86
C GLU A 12 -13.43 -1.60 -5.50
N THR A 13 -13.70 -2.34 -4.42
CA THR A 13 -13.19 -2.02 -3.08
C THR A 13 -11.95 -2.85 -2.77
N LYS A 14 -10.98 -2.25 -2.06
CA LYS A 14 -9.78 -2.95 -1.57
C LYS A 14 -9.51 -2.62 -0.12
N THR A 15 -8.67 -3.44 0.49
CA THR A 15 -8.07 -3.20 1.81
C THR A 15 -6.69 -2.57 1.61
N VAL A 16 -6.47 -1.43 2.25
CA VAL A 16 -5.13 -0.81 2.37
C VAL A 16 -4.52 -1.25 3.71
N TYR A 17 -3.26 -1.62 3.72
CA TYR A 17 -2.56 -2.14 4.90
C TYR A 17 -1.16 -1.56 5.04
N ILE A 18 -0.64 -1.62 6.26
CA ILE A 18 0.70 -1.22 6.65
C ILE A 18 1.39 -2.44 7.26
N LEU A 19 2.56 -2.79 6.73
CA LEU A 19 3.46 -3.77 7.32
C LEU A 19 4.60 -3.03 8.02
N ALA A 20 4.89 -3.41 9.26
CA ALA A 20 6.17 -3.13 9.88
C ALA A 20 7.14 -4.24 9.49
N LEU A 21 8.33 -3.84 9.08
CA LEU A 21 9.39 -4.72 8.62
C LEU A 21 10.61 -4.58 9.53
N ALA A 22 11.60 -5.44 9.34
CA ALA A 22 12.88 -5.32 10.01
C ALA A 22 13.56 -3.96 9.72
N ASP A 23 14.50 -3.58 10.60
CA ASP A 23 15.30 -2.36 10.52
C ASP A 23 14.47 -1.06 10.50
N ASP A 24 13.35 -1.02 11.23
CA ASP A 24 12.43 0.13 11.33
C ASP A 24 11.94 0.64 9.96
N THR A 25 11.74 -0.29 9.01
CA THR A 25 11.21 0.01 7.69
C THR A 25 9.73 -0.40 7.56
N TYR A 26 9.00 0.24 6.64
CA TYR A 26 7.57 0.02 6.49
C TYR A 26 7.16 -0.16 5.04
N TYR A 27 6.06 -0.90 4.84
CA TYR A 27 5.44 -1.06 3.54
C TYR A 27 3.94 -0.79 3.59
N VAL A 28 3.45 0.06 2.68
CA VAL A 28 2.02 0.31 2.48
C VAL A 28 1.56 -0.36 1.19
N GLY A 29 0.47 -1.13 1.25
CA GLY A 29 -0.05 -1.82 0.09
C GLY A 29 -1.57 -1.88 0.06
N ALA A 30 -2.13 -2.20 -1.11
CA ALA A 30 -3.55 -2.49 -1.27
C ALA A 30 -3.81 -3.92 -1.80
N THR A 31 -4.90 -4.55 -1.37
CA THR A 31 -5.31 -5.88 -1.85
C THR A 31 -6.80 -6.15 -1.60
N ASN A 32 -7.41 -7.03 -2.39
CA ASN A 32 -8.74 -7.57 -2.14
C ASN A 32 -8.71 -8.82 -1.23
N GLN A 33 -7.53 -9.40 -0.97
CA GLN A 33 -7.37 -10.64 -0.22
C GLN A 33 -6.23 -10.52 0.79
N LEU A 34 -6.46 -9.81 1.90
CA LEU A 34 -5.43 -9.46 2.88
C LEU A 34 -4.68 -10.69 3.41
N ALA A 35 -5.38 -11.71 3.87
CA ALA A 35 -4.74 -12.91 4.44
C ALA A 35 -3.82 -13.63 3.43
N ARG A 36 -4.26 -13.75 2.16
CA ARG A 36 -3.42 -14.33 1.10
C ARG A 36 -2.19 -13.48 0.85
N ARG A 37 -2.36 -12.15 0.81
CA ARG A 37 -1.27 -11.23 0.52
C ARG A 37 -0.22 -11.20 1.64
N LEU A 38 -0.66 -11.26 2.91
CA LEU A 38 0.24 -11.36 4.05
C LEU A 38 1.11 -12.62 4.00
N ARG A 39 0.53 -13.78 3.66
CA ARG A 39 1.30 -15.01 3.45
C ARG A 39 2.33 -14.84 2.34
N GLN A 40 1.93 -14.31 1.19
CA GLN A 40 2.87 -14.05 0.09
C GLN A 40 4.06 -13.17 0.51
N HIS A 41 3.82 -12.12 1.31
CA HIS A 41 4.92 -11.30 1.81
C HIS A 41 5.85 -12.08 2.74
N ARG A 42 5.30 -12.84 3.70
CA ARG A 42 6.08 -13.68 4.62
C ARG A 42 6.87 -14.79 3.90
N ASP A 43 6.32 -15.32 2.82
CA ASP A 43 6.94 -16.37 2.02
C ASP A 43 7.97 -15.81 1.01
N GLY A 44 8.29 -14.51 1.04
CA GLY A 44 9.24 -13.90 0.09
C GLY A 44 8.70 -13.68 -1.33
N HIS A 45 7.40 -13.82 -1.54
CA HIS A 45 6.70 -13.58 -2.82
C HIS A 45 6.00 -12.20 -2.87
N GLY A 46 6.37 -11.32 -1.94
CA GLY A 46 5.85 -9.96 -1.79
C GLY A 46 6.45 -8.95 -2.78
N ALA A 47 6.31 -7.67 -2.46
CA ALA A 47 7.04 -6.61 -3.15
C ALA A 47 8.55 -6.75 -2.91
N LYS A 48 9.40 -6.28 -3.84
CA LYS A 48 10.86 -6.32 -3.68
C LYS A 48 11.33 -5.73 -2.35
N TRP A 49 10.68 -4.65 -1.89
CA TRP A 49 10.97 -4.04 -0.59
C TRP A 49 10.77 -5.02 0.58
N THR A 50 9.62 -5.71 0.60
CA THR A 50 9.30 -6.74 1.62
C THR A 50 10.04 -8.07 1.43
N GLN A 51 10.73 -8.27 0.29
CA GLN A 51 11.66 -9.40 0.12
C GLN A 51 13.02 -9.09 0.73
N ARG A 52 13.41 -7.81 0.74
CA ARG A 52 14.66 -7.34 1.34
C ARG A 52 14.55 -7.20 2.86
N HIS A 53 13.39 -6.73 3.34
CA HIS A 53 13.12 -6.51 4.76
C HIS A 53 12.05 -7.50 5.21
N GLU A 54 12.37 -8.33 6.20
CA GLU A 54 11.48 -9.33 6.76
C GLU A 54 10.20 -8.68 7.30
N VAL A 55 9.05 -9.31 7.08
CA VAL A 55 7.77 -8.86 7.64
C VAL A 55 7.69 -9.23 9.11
N VAL A 56 7.74 -8.23 9.98
CA VAL A 56 7.57 -8.42 11.43
C VAL A 56 6.10 -8.55 11.77
N GLU A 57 5.28 -7.57 11.34
CA GLU A 57 3.86 -7.56 11.68
C GLU A 57 2.97 -6.78 10.69
N LEU A 58 1.67 -7.05 10.77
CA LEU A 58 0.62 -6.22 10.17
C LEU A 58 0.28 -5.10 11.17
N ALA A 59 0.86 -3.92 10.97
CA ALA A 59 0.72 -2.80 11.90
C ALA A 59 -0.68 -2.16 11.86
N ALA A 60 -1.27 -2.05 10.67
CA ALA A 60 -2.63 -1.50 10.50
C ALA A 60 -3.26 -1.94 9.18
N PHE A 61 -4.59 -1.90 9.10
CA PHE A 61 -5.31 -2.02 7.84
C PHE A 61 -6.67 -1.31 7.87
N ASN A 62 -7.17 -0.94 6.70
CA ASN A 62 -8.51 -0.40 6.49
C ASN A 62 -9.14 -1.06 5.27
N ALA A 63 -10.28 -1.72 5.47
CA ALA A 63 -10.95 -2.57 4.48
C ALA A 63 -12.08 -1.85 3.74
N ASN A 64 -12.55 -2.46 2.64
CA ASN A 64 -13.73 -2.02 1.89
C ASN A 64 -13.65 -0.58 1.35
N LEU A 65 -12.45 -0.14 0.96
CA LEU A 65 -12.23 1.22 0.46
C LEU A 65 -12.51 1.31 -1.05
N SER A 66 -13.50 2.10 -1.43
CA SER A 66 -13.77 2.45 -2.83
C SER A 66 -12.75 3.42 -3.42
N ARG A 67 -12.11 4.25 -2.59
CA ARG A 67 -11.02 5.18 -2.96
C ARG A 67 -9.63 4.67 -2.55
N TRP A 68 -9.43 3.35 -2.57
CA TRP A 68 -8.23 2.71 -2.04
C TRP A 68 -6.91 3.27 -2.60
N GLN A 69 -6.87 3.70 -3.86
CA GLN A 69 -5.66 4.30 -4.47
C GLN A 69 -5.25 5.60 -3.79
N ALA A 70 -6.22 6.47 -3.47
CA ALA A 70 -5.96 7.72 -2.77
C ALA A 70 -5.52 7.43 -1.34
N VAL A 71 -6.21 6.52 -0.65
CA VAL A 71 -5.89 6.13 0.73
C VAL A 71 -4.50 5.49 0.82
N GLU A 72 -4.12 4.61 -0.11
CA GLU A 72 -2.79 4.01 -0.18
C GLU A 72 -1.70 5.07 -0.36
N LYS A 73 -1.90 5.99 -1.32
CA LYS A 73 -0.97 7.10 -1.58
C LYS A 73 -0.79 8.01 -0.36
N GLU A 74 -1.90 8.49 0.21
CA GLU A 74 -1.90 9.37 1.38
C GLU A 74 -1.29 8.69 2.61
N THR A 75 -1.58 7.41 2.80
CA THR A 75 -1.00 6.63 3.89
C THR A 75 0.49 6.42 3.71
N THR A 76 0.95 6.18 2.48
CA THR A 76 2.38 6.09 2.18
C THR A 76 3.08 7.41 2.51
N LEU A 77 2.54 8.55 2.06
CA LEU A 77 3.10 9.87 2.35
C LEU A 77 3.14 10.17 3.86
N ARG A 78 2.05 9.89 4.58
CA ARG A 78 2.00 10.06 6.03
C ARG A 78 3.06 9.24 6.75
N MET A 79 3.23 7.98 6.35
CA MET A 79 4.27 7.11 6.90
C MET A 79 5.67 7.61 6.54
N MET A 80 5.89 8.09 5.32
CA MET A 80 7.17 8.69 4.91
C MET A 80 7.50 9.95 5.71
N ALA A 81 6.52 10.79 6.02
CA ALA A 81 6.70 11.96 6.87
C ALA A 81 7.06 11.58 8.31
N ALA A 82 6.41 10.53 8.85
CA ALA A 82 6.61 10.09 10.24
C ALA A 82 7.92 9.30 10.46
N TYR A 83 8.28 8.42 9.52
CA TYR A 83 9.39 7.45 9.68
C TYR A 83 10.57 7.72 8.74
N GLY A 84 10.49 8.79 7.96
CA GLY A 84 11.48 9.12 6.94
C GLY A 84 11.19 8.43 5.61
N TRP A 85 11.18 9.20 4.52
CA TRP A 85 10.86 8.73 3.17
C TRP A 85 11.77 7.61 2.66
N ARG A 86 12.99 7.52 3.20
CA ARG A 86 13.94 6.44 2.89
C ARG A 86 13.48 5.08 3.41
N ASN A 87 12.74 5.05 4.51
CA ASN A 87 12.39 3.83 5.26
C ASN A 87 11.01 3.26 4.87
N VAL A 88 10.25 3.96 4.01
CA VAL A 88 8.89 3.56 3.66
C VAL A 88 8.75 3.38 2.15
N ARG A 89 8.04 2.32 1.73
CA ARG A 89 7.62 2.11 0.33
C ARG A 89 6.14 1.78 0.26
N GLY A 90 5.51 2.06 -0.86
CA GLY A 90 4.08 1.79 -1.07
C GLY A 90 3.46 2.64 -2.15
N GLY A 91 2.27 2.26 -2.61
CA GLY A 91 1.56 2.94 -3.70
C GLY A 91 2.48 3.19 -4.91
N PRO A 92 2.68 4.45 -5.36
CA PRO A 92 3.56 4.75 -6.50
C PRO A 92 5.06 4.70 -6.17
N TRP A 93 5.45 4.65 -4.89
CA TRP A 93 6.84 4.67 -4.44
C TRP A 93 7.31 3.29 -4.01
N THR A 94 7.39 2.35 -4.96
CA THR A 94 7.84 0.96 -4.73
C THR A 94 9.25 0.69 -5.26
N GLN A 95 9.88 1.70 -5.88
CA GLN A 95 11.26 1.63 -6.35
C GLN A 95 12.20 1.36 -5.18
N ARG A 96 13.23 0.53 -5.40
CA ARG A 96 14.20 0.16 -4.36
C ARG A 96 14.88 1.39 -3.78
N ASP A 97 15.42 2.22 -4.67
CA ASP A 97 16.19 3.40 -4.33
C ASP A 97 15.46 4.62 -4.89
N LEU A 98 14.97 5.48 -4.00
CA LEU A 98 14.40 6.78 -4.36
C LEU A 98 15.54 7.81 -4.27
N SER A 99 15.76 8.59 -5.33
CA SER A 99 16.82 9.60 -5.37
C SER A 99 16.48 10.88 -4.61
N SER A 100 15.18 11.19 -4.48
CA SER A 100 14.65 12.34 -3.76
C SER A 100 13.34 11.97 -3.04
N PRO A 101 12.93 12.72 -2.00
CA PRO A 101 11.61 12.54 -1.42
C PRO A 101 10.51 12.82 -2.46
N PRO A 102 9.31 12.24 -2.29
CA PRO A 102 8.15 12.70 -3.02
C PRO A 102 7.92 14.21 -2.82
N ALA A 103 7.70 14.95 -3.90
CA ALA A 103 7.41 16.39 -3.84
C ALA A 103 6.15 16.74 -3.01
N ALA A 104 5.30 15.75 -2.73
CA ALA A 104 4.11 15.90 -1.88
C ALA A 104 4.42 15.85 -0.37
N LEU A 105 5.67 15.65 0.04
CA LEU A 105 6.10 15.75 1.44
C LEU A 105 6.52 17.17 1.85
N ASP A 106 6.84 18.03 0.89
CA ASP A 106 7.34 19.40 1.12
C ASP A 106 6.21 20.45 1.14
N GLN A 107 4.94 20.05 1.29
CA GLN A 107 3.76 20.92 1.24
C GLN A 107 3.02 20.99 2.58
#